data_AF-A0A0K0CUY0-F1
#
_entry.id   AF-A0A0K0CUY0-F1
#
_cell.length_a   1.000
_cell.length_b   1.000
_cell.length_c   1.000
_cell.angle_alpha   90.00
_cell.angle_beta   90.00
_cell.angle_gamma   90.00
#
_symmetry.space_group_name_H-M   'P 1'
#
loop_
_entity.id
_entity.type
_entity.pdbx_description
1 polymer ?
#
loop_
_entity_poly.entity_id
_entity_poly.type
_entity_poly.pdbx_seq_one_letter_code
_entity_poly.pdbx_strand_id
1 'polypeptide(L)'
;MSTDERDGISIDSRDIENAHVMARDKSEGLMASSHFDDDDGKYGELILLGYNGSQDSKASVSLKRHRTKMALMRRKVGNGIKKGPVSQVNVAAKDAPAVLDKNRHVVSYSYGKNQTVLVEYVADQFKDMFQIGRSSEEQIDFTIVDTWLASASQVPSSSGAIFHCGSGPSRTRAGCDPHKIVSSTISRYACRIIVDRENYDKAFLYAAGFDAVKNIFLGEKATKWMKKNGEMDGLTTNGILILHPNRNSEELLDDDLPSMYVWREVSVDGDIYTLRETRSSNTRGKLVPEETNMLQDGSLIDLCGATLLWRTADGLRKSPTAQELEMALDRLNAGKPQCPVNLNTLIIPKRKSSKGGGSRQPYVSFPLLKFYFWRHVGICQEIQYNLGG
;
A
#
# COMPACT_ATOMS: atom_id res chain seq x y z
N MET A 1 32.35 -88.90 15.63
CA MET A 1 31.29 -88.44 14.71
C MET A 1 31.12 -86.95 14.98
N SER A 2 31.42 -86.13 13.97
CA SER A 2 31.24 -84.66 13.80
C SER A 2 31.32 -83.77 15.05
N THR A 3 32.43 -83.07 15.31
CA THR A 3 32.77 -81.69 14.82
C THR A 3 31.63 -80.68 15.08
N ASP A 4 31.79 -79.54 15.76
CA ASP A 4 32.99 -78.83 16.23
C ASP A 4 32.61 -77.83 17.34
N GLU A 5 33.64 -77.46 18.10
CA GLU A 5 33.74 -76.51 19.21
C GLU A 5 33.34 -75.04 18.88
N ARG A 6 32.91 -74.24 19.88
CA ARG A 6 33.78 -73.31 20.65
C ARG A 6 33.01 -72.34 21.55
N ASP A 7 33.55 -72.24 22.77
CA ASP A 7 33.31 -71.20 23.76
C ASP A 7 33.73 -69.80 23.28
N GLY A 8 33.08 -68.79 23.87
CA GLY A 8 33.22 -67.38 23.50
C GLY A 8 34.43 -66.66 24.06
N ILE A 9 34.36 -65.33 24.04
CA ILE A 9 34.93 -64.34 24.98
C ILE A 9 34.89 -62.93 24.36
N SER A 10 34.49 -61.99 25.21
CA SER A 10 34.87 -60.58 25.34
C SER A 10 34.86 -59.65 24.13
N ILE A 11 34.05 -58.62 24.33
CA ILE A 11 34.01 -57.33 23.64
C ILE A 11 35.42 -56.70 23.64
N ASP A 12 35.93 -56.37 22.45
CA ASP A 12 37.11 -55.52 22.25
C ASP A 12 36.66 -54.20 21.61
N SER A 13 37.09 -53.08 22.18
CA SER A 13 36.59 -51.72 21.94
C SER A 13 37.17 -51.08 20.68
N ARG A 14 37.20 -51.80 19.54
CA ARG A 14 37.76 -51.31 18.27
C ARG A 14 36.89 -51.51 17.02
N ASP A 15 35.62 -51.86 17.18
CA ASP A 15 34.67 -51.98 16.06
C ASP A 15 33.61 -50.86 15.98
N ILE A 16 33.80 -49.74 16.72
CA ILE A 16 32.90 -48.57 16.61
C ILE A 16 33.29 -47.62 15.47
N GLU A 17 34.38 -47.87 14.74
CA GLU A 17 34.93 -46.87 13.81
C GLU A 17 35.01 -47.29 12.32
N ASN A 18 34.25 -48.30 11.88
CA ASN A 18 34.19 -48.65 10.44
C ASN A 18 32.79 -48.92 9.85
N ALA A 19 31.73 -48.49 10.53
CA ALA A 19 30.37 -48.42 9.96
C ALA A 19 29.95 -46.99 9.54
N HIS A 20 30.91 -46.06 9.40
CA HIS A 20 30.65 -44.62 9.16
C HIS A 20 31.10 -44.10 7.79
N VAL A 21 31.31 -44.98 6.82
CA VAL A 21 31.52 -44.61 5.41
C VAL A 21 30.77 -45.63 4.58
N MET A 22 29.96 -45.16 3.62
CA MET A 22 29.01 -45.93 2.78
C MET A 22 27.55 -46.00 3.27
N ALA A 23 26.99 -44.87 3.70
CA ALA A 23 25.55 -44.58 3.53
C ALA A 23 25.31 -43.06 3.54
N ARG A 24 25.79 -42.38 2.50
CA ARG A 24 25.32 -41.01 2.16
C ARG A 24 24.15 -41.12 1.20
N ASP A 25 23.25 -40.16 1.33
CA ASP A 25 22.05 -39.86 0.54
C ASP A 25 20.81 -40.72 0.75
N LYS A 26 19.94 -40.28 1.68
CA LYS A 26 18.48 -40.08 1.46
C LYS A 26 17.73 -39.63 2.73
N SER A 27 18.18 -38.60 3.43
CA SER A 27 17.38 -38.04 4.55
C SER A 27 17.61 -36.55 4.84
N GLU A 28 17.84 -35.73 3.81
CA GLU A 28 17.70 -34.28 3.90
C GLU A 28 16.71 -33.81 2.84
N GLY A 29 15.71 -33.01 3.24
CA GLY A 29 14.78 -32.36 2.32
C GLY A 29 13.34 -32.88 2.36
N LEU A 30 12.70 -32.86 3.53
CA LEU A 30 11.25 -32.71 3.63
C LEU A 30 10.94 -31.36 4.29
N MET A 31 11.54 -30.30 3.76
CA MET A 31 10.89 -28.99 3.77
C MET A 31 9.77 -29.11 2.75
N ALA A 32 8.53 -28.97 3.20
CA ALA A 32 7.37 -28.97 2.34
C ALA A 32 7.59 -27.95 1.21
N SER A 33 7.91 -28.43 0.02
CA SER A 33 7.76 -27.65 -1.21
C SER A 33 6.26 -27.55 -1.45
N SER A 34 5.63 -26.65 -0.72
CA SER A 34 4.30 -26.17 -1.03
C SER A 34 4.27 -25.80 -2.51
N HIS A 35 3.44 -26.53 -3.26
CA HIS A 35 3.03 -26.20 -4.61
C HIS A 35 2.73 -24.69 -4.72
N PHE A 36 3.63 -23.94 -5.34
CA PHE A 36 3.48 -22.50 -5.59
C PHE A 36 3.78 -22.13 -7.06
N ASP A 37 3.68 -23.09 -7.97
CA ASP A 37 3.77 -22.82 -9.41
C ASP A 37 2.49 -22.17 -10.01
N ASP A 38 1.45 -21.96 -9.20
CA ASP A 38 0.15 -21.42 -9.62
C ASP A 38 -0.01 -19.90 -9.46
N ASP A 39 0.96 -19.19 -8.88
CA ASP A 39 0.93 -17.73 -8.86
C ASP A 39 1.83 -17.24 -9.99
N ASP A 40 1.28 -16.59 -11.01
CA ASP A 40 1.94 -16.03 -12.22
C ASP A 40 3.02 -14.95 -11.90
N GLY A 41 3.63 -15.00 -10.71
CA GLY A 41 4.54 -14.01 -10.15
C GLY A 41 3.80 -12.85 -9.49
N LYS A 42 2.53 -12.96 -9.08
CA LYS A 42 1.81 -11.85 -8.45
C LYS A 42 2.30 -11.64 -7.01
N TYR A 43 2.73 -10.43 -6.69
CA TYR A 43 3.02 -10.03 -5.31
C TYR A 43 1.73 -9.61 -4.58
N GLY A 44 0.86 -8.90 -5.29
CA GLY A 44 -0.40 -8.40 -4.74
C GLY A 44 -1.08 -7.41 -5.66
N GLU A 45 -2.02 -6.63 -5.12
CA GLU A 45 -2.81 -5.66 -5.87
C GLU A 45 -3.02 -4.38 -5.05
N LEU A 46 -2.84 -3.24 -5.70
CA LEU A 46 -3.25 -1.94 -5.21
C LEU A 46 -4.62 -1.60 -5.76
N ILE A 47 -5.53 -1.19 -4.88
CA ILE A 47 -6.91 -0.80 -5.22
C ILE A 47 -7.15 0.62 -4.75
N LEU A 48 -7.56 1.50 -5.66
CA LEU A 48 -7.90 2.89 -5.37
C LEU A 48 -9.31 2.97 -4.78
N LEU A 49 -9.39 3.40 -3.52
CA LEU A 49 -10.66 3.55 -2.82
C LEU A 49 -11.37 4.85 -3.22
N GLY A 50 -12.71 4.81 -3.23
CA GLY A 50 -13.56 6.01 -3.43
C GLY A 50 -14.09 6.19 -4.85
N TYR A 51 -13.58 5.42 -5.82
CA TYR A 51 -14.21 5.26 -7.13
C TYR A 51 -15.14 4.05 -7.02
N ASN A 52 -16.46 4.25 -7.05
CA ASN A 52 -17.47 3.19 -6.88
C ASN A 52 -17.50 2.19 -8.05
N GLY A 53 -16.35 1.65 -8.46
CA GLY A 53 -16.23 0.75 -9.59
C GLY A 53 -16.56 1.37 -10.94
N SER A 54 -16.54 2.71 -11.08
CA SER A 54 -16.70 3.33 -12.40
C SER A 54 -15.48 2.99 -13.26
N GLN A 55 -15.68 1.98 -14.10
CA GLN A 55 -14.73 1.55 -15.10
C GLN A 55 -14.40 2.72 -16.03
N ASP A 56 -13.16 2.70 -16.52
CA ASP A 56 -12.58 3.57 -17.54
C ASP A 56 -13.65 4.34 -18.33
N SER A 57 -13.78 5.64 -18.03
CA SER A 57 -14.58 6.53 -18.84
C SER A 57 -14.11 6.38 -20.28
N LYS A 58 -15.01 5.97 -21.19
CA LYS A 58 -14.83 5.94 -22.65
C LYS A 58 -14.61 7.35 -23.26
N ALA A 59 -14.03 8.27 -22.49
CA ALA A 59 -13.61 9.58 -22.94
C ALA A 59 -12.17 9.48 -23.47
N SER A 60 -11.85 10.31 -24.47
CA SER A 60 -10.65 10.27 -25.33
C SER A 60 -9.28 10.50 -24.65
N VAL A 61 -9.16 10.18 -23.36
CA VAL A 61 -7.91 10.26 -22.59
C VAL A 61 -7.30 8.86 -22.52
N SER A 62 -6.02 8.73 -22.88
CA SER A 62 -5.33 7.43 -22.97
C SER A 62 -5.62 6.50 -21.78
N LEU A 63 -6.04 5.26 -22.07
CA LEU A 63 -6.38 4.16 -21.13
C LEU A 63 -5.38 3.89 -19.99
N LYS A 64 -4.18 4.47 -20.03
CA LYS A 64 -3.22 4.43 -18.92
C LYS A 64 -3.60 5.31 -17.72
N ARG A 65 -4.50 6.29 -17.87
CA ARG A 65 -4.62 7.40 -16.90
C ARG A 65 -5.64 7.22 -15.78
N HIS A 66 -6.59 6.29 -15.85
CA HIS A 66 -7.71 6.19 -14.90
C HIS A 66 -7.94 4.76 -14.37
N ARG A 67 -6.85 4.01 -14.13
CA ARG A 67 -6.96 2.68 -13.52
C ARG A 67 -7.38 2.83 -12.06
N THR A 68 -8.38 2.05 -11.63
CA THR A 68 -8.78 1.95 -10.22
C THR A 68 -8.04 0.85 -9.48
N LYS A 69 -7.28 0.01 -10.19
CA LYS A 69 -6.47 -1.06 -9.61
C LYS A 69 -5.20 -1.35 -10.41
N MET A 70 -4.19 -1.87 -9.74
CA MET A 70 -2.94 -2.33 -10.36
C MET A 70 -2.42 -3.58 -9.64
N ALA A 71 -2.28 -4.67 -10.38
CA ALA A 71 -1.56 -5.85 -9.91
C ALA A 71 -0.05 -5.57 -9.94
N LEU A 72 0.64 -5.85 -8.83
CA LEU A 72 2.09 -5.84 -8.75
C LEU A 72 2.59 -7.25 -9.06
N MET A 73 3.28 -7.40 -10.19
CA MET A 73 3.78 -8.67 -10.70
C MET A 73 5.30 -8.66 -10.73
N ARG A 74 5.93 -9.81 -10.48
CA ARG A 74 7.36 -10.03 -10.64
C ARG A 74 7.80 -9.58 -12.02
N ARG A 75 8.76 -8.66 -12.05
CA ARG A 75 9.29 -8.17 -13.32
C ARG A 75 10.20 -9.23 -13.94
N LYS A 76 10.26 -9.25 -15.27
CA LYS A 76 11.21 -10.10 -16.00
C LYS A 76 12.65 -9.91 -15.50
N VAL A 77 13.06 -8.66 -15.31
CA VAL A 77 14.37 -8.26 -14.77
C VAL A 77 14.17 -7.40 -13.54
N GLY A 78 14.94 -7.66 -12.48
CA GLY A 78 14.88 -6.93 -11.23
C GLY A 78 15.27 -5.46 -11.42
N ASN A 79 14.44 -4.55 -10.95
CA ASN A 79 14.66 -3.11 -11.03
C ASN A 79 14.75 -2.44 -9.64
N GLY A 80 14.90 -3.25 -8.59
CA GLY A 80 15.02 -2.78 -7.23
C GLY A 80 16.29 -1.97 -6.99
N ILE A 81 16.34 -1.41 -5.79
CA ILE A 81 17.44 -0.56 -5.34
C ILE A 81 17.88 -0.97 -3.95
N LYS A 82 19.16 -0.77 -3.66
CA LYS A 82 19.74 -0.88 -2.32
C LYS A 82 20.63 0.33 -2.03
N LYS A 83 20.73 0.70 -0.77
CA LYS A 83 21.57 1.82 -0.34
C LYS A 83 23.01 1.60 -0.79
N GLY A 84 23.61 2.67 -1.29
CA GLY A 84 25.01 2.77 -1.67
C GLY A 84 25.72 3.87 -0.87
N PRO A 85 26.76 4.50 -1.44
CA PRO A 85 27.55 5.50 -0.73
C PRO A 85 26.77 6.79 -0.44
N VAL A 86 27.17 7.48 0.63
CA VAL A 86 26.69 8.81 0.98
C VAL A 86 27.81 9.82 0.73
N SER A 87 27.50 10.91 0.05
CA SER A 87 28.46 11.99 -0.21
C SER A 87 27.86 13.35 0.11
N GLN A 88 28.70 14.30 0.55
CA GLN A 88 28.31 15.69 0.70
C GLN A 88 28.95 16.50 -0.41
N VAL A 89 28.14 17.29 -1.11
CA VAL A 89 28.58 18.12 -2.23
C VAL A 89 28.27 19.60 -2.01
N ASN A 90 29.16 20.45 -2.52
CA ASN A 90 29.05 21.90 -2.45
C ASN A 90 28.42 22.53 -3.69
N VAL A 91 27.50 21.80 -4.33
CA VAL A 91 26.77 22.22 -5.53
C VAL A 91 25.28 21.99 -5.34
N ALA A 92 24.46 22.61 -6.18
CA ALA A 92 23.03 22.31 -6.22
C ALA A 92 22.82 20.84 -6.65
N ALA A 93 21.83 20.17 -6.08
CA ALA A 93 21.56 18.76 -6.35
C ALA A 93 21.47 18.43 -7.86
N LYS A 94 20.81 19.29 -8.64
CA LYS A 94 20.64 19.13 -10.09
C LYS A 94 21.95 19.14 -10.89
N ASP A 95 23.00 19.73 -10.35
CA ASP A 95 24.30 19.90 -11.00
C ASP A 95 25.32 18.87 -10.47
N ALA A 96 24.94 18.05 -9.49
CA ALA A 96 25.82 17.05 -8.90
C ALA A 96 26.05 15.86 -9.86
N PRO A 97 27.31 15.41 -10.06
CA PRO A 97 27.63 14.32 -10.99
C PRO A 97 26.84 13.02 -10.74
N ALA A 98 26.55 12.68 -9.48
CA ALA A 98 25.78 11.49 -9.14
C ALA A 98 24.31 11.58 -9.59
N VAL A 99 23.72 12.78 -9.59
CA VAL A 99 22.33 13.02 -10.04
C VAL A 99 22.24 13.06 -11.57
N LEU A 100 23.30 13.49 -12.24
CA LEU A 100 23.37 13.49 -13.71
C LEU A 100 23.58 12.09 -14.30
N ASP A 101 24.01 11.13 -13.48
CA ASP A 101 24.21 9.74 -13.89
C ASP A 101 22.89 8.98 -13.97
N LYS A 102 22.45 8.73 -15.21
CA LYS A 102 21.20 8.01 -15.51
C LYS A 102 21.18 6.56 -15.05
N ASN A 103 22.31 5.99 -14.62
CA ASN A 103 22.37 4.61 -14.14
C ASN A 103 22.26 4.51 -12.61
N ARG A 104 22.26 5.64 -11.89
CA ARG A 104 22.15 5.68 -10.44
C ARG A 104 20.84 6.30 -10.00
N HIS A 105 20.33 5.80 -8.87
CA HIS A 105 19.23 6.44 -8.16
C HIS A 105 19.83 7.26 -7.02
N VAL A 106 19.31 8.45 -6.76
CA VAL A 106 19.87 9.34 -5.73
C VAL A 106 18.75 9.97 -4.91
N VAL A 107 18.97 10.09 -3.61
CA VAL A 107 18.15 10.95 -2.74
C VAL A 107 19.00 12.15 -2.34
N SER A 108 18.53 13.34 -2.70
CA SER A 108 19.21 14.61 -2.50
C SER A 108 18.60 15.38 -1.33
N TYR A 109 19.36 15.54 -0.25
CA TYR A 109 18.98 16.30 0.94
C TYR A 109 19.67 17.67 0.91
N SER A 110 18.95 18.71 0.46
CA SER A 110 19.49 20.05 0.26
C SER A 110 19.27 20.93 1.50
N TYR A 111 20.35 21.43 2.09
CA TYR A 111 20.34 22.34 3.24
C TYR A 111 20.55 23.82 2.86
N GLY A 112 21.06 24.07 1.66
CA GLY A 112 21.23 25.41 1.10
C GLY A 112 21.62 25.33 -0.38
N LYS A 113 21.83 26.48 -1.04
CA LYS A 113 22.24 26.57 -2.45
C LYS A 113 23.50 25.75 -2.80
N ASN A 114 24.41 25.59 -1.83
CA ASN A 114 25.70 24.91 -2.01
C ASN A 114 25.96 23.87 -0.92
N GLN A 115 24.92 23.26 -0.34
CA GLN A 115 25.09 22.17 0.62
C GLN A 115 24.02 21.11 0.39
N THR A 116 24.42 20.02 -0.24
CA THR A 116 23.54 18.87 -0.50
C THR A 116 24.20 17.59 -0.03
N VAL A 117 23.50 16.79 0.76
CA VAL A 117 23.91 15.41 1.06
C VAL A 117 23.20 14.49 0.05
N LEU A 118 23.96 13.66 -0.63
CA LEU A 118 23.50 12.72 -1.63
C LEU A 118 23.61 11.31 -1.05
N VAL A 119 22.49 10.60 -1.03
CA VAL A 119 22.47 9.16 -0.73
C VAL A 119 22.27 8.44 -2.06
N GLU A 120 23.30 7.75 -2.51
CA GLU A 120 23.25 6.98 -3.75
C GLU A 120 22.61 5.62 -3.50
N TYR A 121 21.94 5.10 -4.52
CA TYR A 121 21.32 3.79 -4.55
C TYR A 121 21.80 3.04 -5.78
N VAL A 122 22.28 1.83 -5.54
CA VAL A 122 22.74 0.91 -6.59
C VAL A 122 21.63 -0.08 -6.94
N ALA A 123 21.69 -0.62 -8.15
CA ALA A 123 20.73 -1.61 -8.61
C ALA A 123 20.74 -2.86 -7.70
N ASP A 124 19.55 -3.36 -7.40
CA ASP A 124 19.33 -4.61 -6.68
C ASP A 124 18.44 -5.52 -7.52
N GLN A 125 19.07 -6.51 -8.16
CA GLN A 125 18.39 -7.46 -9.05
C GLN A 125 17.46 -8.43 -8.29
N PHE A 126 17.55 -8.50 -6.97
CA PHE A 126 16.74 -9.36 -6.11
C PHE A 126 15.47 -8.68 -5.62
N LYS A 127 15.26 -7.42 -5.98
CA LYS A 127 14.05 -6.68 -5.64
C LYS A 127 13.39 -6.12 -6.88
N ASP A 128 12.08 -5.91 -6.80
CA ASP A 128 11.31 -5.14 -7.76
C ASP A 128 10.79 -3.88 -7.09
N MET A 129 10.93 -2.74 -7.77
CA MET A 129 10.41 -1.44 -7.34
C MET A 129 9.24 -1.03 -8.23
N PHE A 130 8.18 -0.55 -7.59
CA PHE A 130 7.01 0.04 -8.22
C PHE A 130 6.79 1.45 -7.70
N GLN A 131 6.51 2.41 -8.59
CA GLN A 131 6.31 3.80 -8.20
C GLN A 131 4.88 4.25 -8.47
N ILE A 132 4.35 5.00 -7.50
CA ILE A 132 2.99 5.50 -7.51
C ILE A 132 3.03 7.01 -7.38
N GLY A 133 2.19 7.71 -8.14
CA GLY A 133 2.08 9.15 -8.07
C GLY A 133 1.14 9.71 -9.12
N ARG A 134 0.98 11.03 -9.16
CA ARG A 134 0.12 11.67 -10.17
C ARG A 134 0.81 11.99 -11.50
N SER A 135 2.13 11.82 -11.60
CA SER A 135 2.82 12.05 -12.88
C SER A 135 2.42 11.01 -13.90
N SER A 136 2.38 11.42 -15.17
CA SER A 136 2.20 10.53 -16.33
C SER A 136 3.54 10.08 -16.94
N GLU A 137 4.64 10.34 -16.26
CA GLU A 137 5.99 9.89 -16.65
C GLU A 137 6.08 8.36 -16.60
N GLU A 138 6.91 7.80 -17.49
CA GLU A 138 6.97 6.35 -17.72
C GLU A 138 7.40 5.54 -16.50
N GLN A 139 8.22 6.12 -15.61
CA GLN A 139 8.66 5.47 -14.38
C GLN A 139 7.57 5.32 -13.30
N ILE A 140 6.39 5.92 -13.51
CA ILE A 140 5.24 5.76 -12.62
C ILE A 140 4.43 4.57 -13.11
N ASP A 141 4.43 3.50 -12.33
CA ASP A 141 3.69 2.28 -12.63
C ASP A 141 2.19 2.48 -12.40
N PHE A 142 1.82 3.18 -11.33
CA PHE A 142 0.42 3.49 -11.01
C PHE A 142 0.16 5.00 -10.94
N THR A 143 -0.41 5.55 -12.01
CA THR A 143 -0.84 6.96 -12.03
C THR A 143 -2.16 7.15 -11.28
N ILE A 144 -2.16 7.98 -10.24
CA ILE A 144 -3.33 8.30 -9.42
C ILE A 144 -3.74 9.76 -9.61
N VAL A 145 -5.05 9.99 -9.74
CA VAL A 145 -5.66 11.32 -9.80
C VAL A 145 -6.57 11.51 -8.57
N ASP A 146 -6.66 12.73 -8.06
CA ASP A 146 -7.44 13.02 -6.85
C ASP A 146 -8.90 12.57 -7.02
N THR A 147 -9.37 11.87 -5.99
CA THR A 147 -10.72 11.29 -5.95
C THR A 147 -11.81 12.35 -6.12
N TRP A 148 -11.58 13.56 -5.58
CA TRP A 148 -12.51 14.69 -5.68
C TRP A 148 -12.54 15.32 -7.08
N LEU A 149 -11.40 15.38 -7.77
CA LEU A 149 -11.30 15.89 -9.14
C LEU A 149 -12.01 14.97 -10.14
N ALA A 150 -11.84 13.64 -9.98
CA ALA A 150 -12.50 12.69 -10.86
C ALA A 150 -14.01 12.59 -10.62
N SER A 151 -14.46 12.78 -9.38
CA SER A 151 -15.89 12.78 -9.04
C SER A 151 -16.66 13.94 -9.70
N ALA A 152 -16.01 15.10 -9.89
CA ALA A 152 -16.60 16.25 -10.56
C ALA A 152 -16.75 16.07 -12.09
N SER A 153 -15.95 15.17 -12.70
CA SER A 153 -15.99 14.91 -14.15
C SER A 153 -17.06 13.89 -14.57
N GLN A 154 -17.76 13.24 -13.64
CA GLN A 154 -18.75 12.20 -13.94
C GLN A 154 -20.20 12.71 -13.97
N VAL A 155 -20.44 14.02 -13.84
CA VAL A 155 -21.77 14.60 -13.99
C VAL A 155 -21.98 15.02 -15.46
N PRO A 156 -22.89 14.40 -16.22
CA PRO A 156 -23.24 14.90 -17.54
C PRO A 156 -23.80 16.30 -17.40
N SER A 157 -23.25 17.24 -18.16
CA SER A 157 -23.69 18.62 -18.20
C SER A 157 -25.13 18.72 -18.72
N SER A 158 -26.09 18.61 -17.82
CA SER A 158 -27.45 19.08 -18.03
C SER A 158 -27.88 19.80 -16.76
N SER A 159 -27.86 21.13 -16.81
CA SER A 159 -28.16 22.09 -15.74
C SER A 159 -26.94 22.52 -14.92
N GLY A 160 -26.35 23.65 -15.30
CA GLY A 160 -25.21 24.28 -14.62
C GLY A 160 -25.56 24.79 -13.22
N ALA A 161 -25.42 23.93 -12.23
CA ALA A 161 -25.36 24.32 -10.82
C ALA A 161 -23.91 24.18 -10.32
N ILE A 162 -23.17 25.28 -10.41
CA ILE A 162 -21.90 25.45 -9.70
C ILE A 162 -22.26 25.58 -8.22
N PHE A 163 -21.93 24.58 -7.41
CA PHE A 163 -22.06 24.68 -5.96
C PHE A 163 -21.07 25.73 -5.44
N HIS A 164 -21.61 26.89 -5.05
CA HIS A 164 -20.92 27.90 -4.26
C HIS A 164 -20.62 27.36 -2.86
N CYS A 165 -19.35 27.23 -2.52
CA CYS A 165 -18.90 27.23 -1.13
C CYS A 165 -18.70 28.69 -0.68
N GLY A 166 -19.44 29.13 0.35
CA GLY A 166 -19.18 30.38 1.08
C GLY A 166 -20.38 31.33 1.15
N SER A 167 -21.32 31.07 2.05
CA SER A 167 -22.30 32.06 2.51
C SER A 167 -21.68 32.96 3.56
N GLY A 168 -21.24 34.15 3.15
CA GLY A 168 -20.93 35.29 4.02
C GLY A 168 -21.17 36.58 3.22
N PRO A 169 -21.95 37.55 3.73
CA PRO A 169 -22.27 38.74 2.95
C PRO A 169 -21.20 39.81 3.21
N SER A 170 -20.27 40.01 2.29
CA SER A 170 -19.65 41.33 2.16
C SER A 170 -19.11 41.58 0.76
N ARG A 171 -19.46 42.77 0.28
CA ARG A 171 -19.25 43.34 -1.04
C ARG A 171 -17.77 43.63 -1.28
N THR A 172 -17.25 43.25 -2.45
CA THR A 172 -16.60 44.16 -3.44
C THR A 172 -15.96 43.35 -4.57
N ARG A 173 -16.03 43.92 -5.78
CA ARG A 173 -15.66 43.34 -7.07
C ARG A 173 -14.15 43.06 -7.18
N ALA A 174 -13.79 41.86 -7.63
CA ALA A 174 -12.59 41.60 -8.44
C ALA A 174 -12.82 40.34 -9.29
N GLY A 175 -12.43 40.38 -10.57
CA GLY A 175 -12.82 39.43 -11.63
C GLY A 175 -12.58 37.96 -11.29
N CYS A 176 -13.56 37.12 -11.64
CA CYS A 176 -13.42 35.67 -11.60
C CYS A 176 -12.74 35.19 -12.89
N ASP A 177 -11.48 34.79 -12.75
CA ASP A 177 -10.68 34.14 -13.78
C ASP A 177 -11.24 32.72 -14.06
N PRO A 178 -11.56 32.33 -15.31
CA PRO A 178 -12.05 31.00 -15.66
C PRO A 178 -11.03 29.86 -15.44
N HIS A 179 -9.80 30.17 -15.01
CA HIS A 179 -8.70 29.21 -14.91
C HIS A 179 -8.28 28.83 -13.48
N LYS A 180 -9.18 28.82 -12.49
CA LYS A 180 -8.88 28.14 -11.21
C LYS A 180 -8.81 26.62 -11.40
N ILE A 181 -7.70 26.16 -11.96
CA ILE A 181 -7.27 24.77 -11.98
C ILE A 181 -7.20 24.35 -10.52
N VAL A 182 -8.12 23.48 -10.11
CA VAL A 182 -8.08 22.86 -8.79
C VAL A 182 -6.78 22.06 -8.71
N SER A 183 -5.88 22.49 -7.82
CA SER A 183 -4.58 21.86 -7.66
C SER A 183 -4.73 20.54 -6.92
N SER A 184 -4.21 19.47 -7.52
CA SER A 184 -4.02 18.17 -6.87
C SER A 184 -3.13 18.29 -5.62
N THR A 185 -3.48 17.58 -4.55
CA THR A 185 -2.64 17.48 -3.34
C THR A 185 -1.73 16.25 -3.36
N ILE A 186 -1.92 15.35 -4.34
CA ILE A 186 -1.11 14.15 -4.53
C ILE A 186 0.26 14.55 -5.12
N SER A 187 1.32 13.94 -4.60
CA SER A 187 2.67 14.14 -5.12
C SER A 187 2.85 13.53 -6.52
N ARG A 188 3.63 14.18 -7.39
CA ARG A 188 3.97 13.65 -8.72
C ARG A 188 4.61 12.27 -8.66
N TYR A 189 5.50 12.08 -7.68
CA TYR A 189 6.17 10.83 -7.35
C TYR A 189 5.90 10.59 -5.86
N ALA A 190 4.79 9.95 -5.53
CA ALA A 190 4.25 9.93 -4.18
C ALA A 190 4.93 8.90 -3.27
N CYS A 191 5.04 7.65 -3.72
CA CYS A 191 5.67 6.58 -2.96
C CYS A 191 6.28 5.52 -3.87
N ARG A 192 7.09 4.66 -3.25
CA ARG A 192 7.65 3.44 -3.83
C ARG A 192 7.15 2.25 -3.02
N ILE A 193 6.84 1.15 -3.70
CA ILE A 193 6.70 -0.17 -3.08
C ILE A 193 7.84 -1.02 -3.61
N ILE A 194 8.63 -1.58 -2.69
CA ILE A 194 9.75 -2.47 -3.02
C ILE A 194 9.42 -3.85 -2.50
N VAL A 195 9.48 -4.84 -3.38
CA VAL A 195 9.16 -6.24 -3.07
C VAL A 195 10.39 -7.10 -3.29
N ASP A 196 10.61 -8.05 -2.39
CA ASP A 196 11.66 -9.06 -2.52
C ASP A 196 11.22 -10.15 -3.53
N ARG A 197 12.09 -10.47 -4.50
CA ARG A 197 11.79 -11.45 -5.57
C ARG A 197 11.88 -12.90 -5.11
N GLU A 198 12.47 -13.17 -3.95
CA GLU A 198 12.56 -14.49 -3.33
C GLU A 198 11.53 -14.63 -2.19
N ASN A 199 11.16 -13.53 -1.55
CA ASN A 199 10.12 -13.45 -0.52
C ASN A 199 8.91 -12.65 -1.01
N TYR A 200 8.03 -13.28 -1.79
CA TYR A 200 6.89 -12.64 -2.48
C TYR A 200 5.87 -11.99 -1.53
N ASP A 201 5.86 -12.37 -0.26
CA ASP A 201 5.02 -11.82 0.80
C ASP A 201 5.56 -10.51 1.40
N LYS A 202 6.83 -10.17 1.14
CA LYS A 202 7.51 -9.01 1.74
C LYS A 202 7.51 -7.81 0.80
N ALA A 203 6.44 -7.03 0.86
CA ALA A 203 6.32 -5.74 0.19
C ALA A 203 6.52 -4.58 1.17
N PHE A 204 7.38 -3.62 0.87
CA PHE A 204 7.74 -2.51 1.76
C PHE A 204 7.39 -1.16 1.14
N LEU A 205 6.72 -0.29 1.91
CA LEU A 205 6.35 1.05 1.48
C LEU A 205 7.43 2.08 1.83
N TYR A 206 7.73 2.99 0.91
CA TYR A 206 8.63 4.12 1.13
C TYR A 206 7.99 5.40 0.62
N ALA A 207 8.17 6.51 1.33
CA ALA A 207 7.72 7.80 0.83
C ALA A 207 8.62 8.30 -0.32
N ALA A 208 8.03 9.14 -1.16
CA ALA A 208 8.57 9.65 -2.42
C ALA A 208 8.83 8.57 -3.48
N GLY A 209 8.83 8.99 -4.74
CA GLY A 209 9.35 8.23 -5.88
C GLY A 209 10.41 9.03 -6.62
N PHE A 210 11.26 8.35 -7.36
CA PHE A 210 12.27 8.95 -8.20
C PHE A 210 11.64 9.63 -9.41
N ASP A 211 12.18 10.79 -9.77
CA ASP A 211 11.83 11.55 -10.96
C ASP A 211 12.51 10.99 -12.24
N ALA A 212 12.30 11.67 -13.38
CA ALA A 212 12.86 11.27 -14.69
C ALA A 212 14.39 11.20 -14.74
N VAL A 213 15.07 11.84 -13.80
CA VAL A 213 16.53 11.79 -13.65
C VAL A 213 16.94 10.88 -12.49
N LYS A 214 16.03 9.98 -12.06
CA LYS A 214 16.24 9.02 -10.97
C LYS A 214 16.60 9.67 -9.63
N ASN A 215 16.08 10.87 -9.37
CA ASN A 215 16.35 11.62 -8.16
C ASN A 215 15.09 11.79 -7.28
N ILE A 216 15.26 11.70 -5.96
CA ILE A 216 14.29 12.18 -4.97
C ILE A 216 14.88 13.44 -4.34
N PHE A 217 14.25 14.59 -4.56
CA PHE A 217 14.76 15.87 -4.06
C PHE A 217 13.99 16.35 -2.81
N LEU A 218 14.71 16.48 -1.70
CA LEU A 218 14.25 17.11 -0.46
C LEU A 218 14.92 18.49 -0.32
N GLY A 219 14.18 19.54 -0.68
CA GLY A 219 14.67 20.92 -0.63
C GLY A 219 14.87 21.46 0.79
N GLU A 220 15.31 22.71 0.88
CA GLU A 220 15.65 23.40 2.13
C GLU A 220 14.52 23.33 3.18
N LYS A 221 13.26 23.49 2.74
CA LYS A 221 12.06 23.47 3.60
C LYS A 221 11.59 22.07 4.00
N ALA A 222 12.12 21.01 3.39
CA ALA A 222 11.71 19.65 3.72
C ALA A 222 12.27 19.23 5.09
N THR A 223 11.46 18.52 5.87
CA THR A 223 11.86 17.91 7.14
C THR A 223 12.82 16.76 6.86
N LYS A 224 14.07 16.91 7.29
CA LYS A 224 15.17 15.96 7.05
C LYS A 224 16.14 15.97 8.22
N TRP A 225 16.74 14.83 8.52
CA TRP A 225 17.60 14.65 9.68
C TRP A 225 18.60 13.52 9.44
N MET A 226 19.62 13.47 10.29
CA MET A 226 20.49 12.32 10.42
C MET A 226 19.95 11.43 11.54
N LYS A 227 19.76 10.15 11.26
CA LYS A 227 19.37 9.11 12.21
C LYS A 227 20.51 8.83 13.20
N LYS A 228 20.19 8.12 14.29
CA LYS A 228 21.19 7.73 15.31
C LYS A 228 22.33 6.85 14.75
N ASN A 229 22.06 6.09 13.69
CA ASN A 229 23.03 5.26 12.99
C ASN A 229 23.88 6.03 11.96
N GLY A 230 23.71 7.35 11.84
CA GLY A 230 24.44 8.20 10.88
C GLY A 230 23.80 8.26 9.49
N GLU A 231 22.74 7.51 9.22
CA GLU A 231 22.05 7.56 7.93
C GLU A 231 21.15 8.79 7.80
N MET A 232 20.92 9.25 6.57
CA MET A 232 20.04 10.37 6.29
C MET A 232 18.60 9.90 6.05
N ASP A 233 17.65 10.71 6.50
CA ASP A 233 16.23 10.48 6.24
C ASP A 233 15.47 11.80 6.14
N GLY A 234 14.23 11.71 5.67
CA GLY A 234 13.35 12.85 5.57
C GLY A 234 11.91 12.47 5.31
N LEU A 235 11.04 13.47 5.41
CA LEU A 235 9.63 13.37 5.05
C LEU A 235 9.36 14.21 3.80
N THR A 236 8.44 13.71 2.98
CA THR A 236 7.88 14.50 1.89
C THR A 236 6.99 15.62 2.45
N THR A 237 6.69 16.67 1.66
CA THR A 237 5.92 17.82 2.16
C THR A 237 4.59 17.41 2.80
N ASN A 238 3.77 16.60 2.12
CA ASN A 238 2.44 16.22 2.59
C ASN A 238 2.39 14.89 3.38
N GLY A 239 3.48 14.11 3.35
CA GLY A 239 3.56 12.81 4.00
C GLY A 239 2.80 11.70 3.26
N ILE A 240 3.32 10.49 3.36
CA ILE A 240 2.65 9.25 2.96
C ILE A 240 2.26 8.53 4.23
N LEU A 241 0.96 8.25 4.39
CA LEU A 241 0.48 7.59 5.60
C LEU A 241 0.17 6.13 5.33
N ILE A 242 0.40 5.29 6.33
CA ILE A 242 0.11 3.86 6.33
C ILE A 242 -0.77 3.50 7.54
N LEU A 243 -1.72 2.60 7.34
CA LEU A 243 -2.53 2.02 8.40
C LEU A 243 -2.67 0.52 8.18
N HIS A 244 -2.37 -0.24 9.23
CA HIS A 244 -2.59 -1.68 9.28
C HIS A 244 -3.85 -1.96 10.10
N PRO A 245 -4.93 -2.50 9.51
CA PRO A 245 -6.17 -2.78 10.24
C PRO A 245 -6.04 -4.00 11.15
N ASN A 246 -5.25 -4.99 10.74
CA ASN A 246 -5.05 -6.26 11.45
C ASN A 246 -3.75 -6.23 12.25
N ARG A 247 -3.60 -5.28 13.18
CA ARG A 247 -2.49 -5.36 14.15
C ARG A 247 -2.72 -6.61 15.00
N ASN A 248 -1.73 -7.49 15.10
CA ASN A 248 -1.82 -8.76 15.82
C ASN A 248 -2.50 -8.57 17.19
N SER A 249 -3.77 -8.96 17.24
CA SER A 249 -4.63 -8.87 18.41
C SER A 249 -4.36 -9.99 19.41
N GLU A 250 -3.45 -10.91 19.09
CA GLU A 250 -3.14 -12.09 19.92
C GLU A 250 -2.19 -11.81 21.09
N GLU A 251 -1.56 -10.63 21.16
CA GLU A 251 -0.60 -10.29 22.23
C GLU A 251 -1.20 -9.48 23.41
N LEU A 252 -2.51 -9.23 23.43
CA LEU A 252 -3.07 -8.23 24.35
C LEU A 252 -4.00 -8.85 25.39
N LEU A 253 -3.37 -9.35 26.45
CA LEU A 253 -3.97 -9.59 27.75
C LEU A 253 -3.86 -8.31 28.60
N ASP A 254 -4.72 -7.32 28.37
CA ASP A 254 -5.15 -6.31 29.39
C ASP A 254 -6.03 -5.21 28.75
N ASP A 255 -6.77 -4.48 29.61
CA ASP A 255 -7.75 -3.42 29.31
C ASP A 255 -7.24 -2.23 28.45
N ASP A 256 -5.95 -2.18 28.10
CA ASP A 256 -5.33 -1.17 27.23
C ASP A 256 -5.24 -1.68 25.78
N LEU A 257 -6.38 -2.01 25.16
CA LEU A 257 -6.40 -2.29 23.72
C LEU A 257 -5.79 -1.08 22.97
N PRO A 258 -4.63 -1.22 22.28
CA PRO A 258 -4.09 -0.16 21.46
C PRO A 258 -5.17 0.17 20.45
N SER A 259 -5.43 1.47 20.28
CA SER A 259 -6.49 1.96 19.42
C SER A 259 -6.43 1.23 18.09
N MET A 260 -7.43 0.41 17.80
CA MET A 260 -7.60 -0.19 16.49
C MET A 260 -7.56 0.98 15.50
N TYR A 261 -6.77 0.86 14.42
CA TYR A 261 -6.73 1.85 13.33
C TYR A 261 -5.88 3.12 13.57
N VAL A 262 -4.61 2.95 13.97
CA VAL A 262 -3.64 4.05 14.00
C VAL A 262 -2.99 4.28 12.64
N TRP A 263 -3.09 5.51 12.14
CA TRP A 263 -2.29 5.98 11.02
C TRP A 263 -0.87 6.34 11.47
N ARG A 264 0.10 5.95 10.65
CA ARG A 264 1.51 6.35 10.78
C ARG A 264 1.98 7.04 9.53
N GLU A 265 3.04 7.83 9.67
CA GLU A 265 3.74 8.43 8.56
C GLU A 265 4.99 7.62 8.21
N VAL A 266 5.18 7.31 6.93
CA VAL A 266 6.34 6.60 6.40
C VAL A 266 7.36 7.60 5.88
N SER A 267 8.63 7.41 6.23
CA SER A 267 9.71 8.27 5.75
C SER A 267 10.23 7.88 4.36
N VAL A 268 11.10 8.72 3.79
CA VAL A 268 11.74 8.43 2.50
C VAL A 268 12.66 7.20 2.60
N ASP A 269 13.24 6.97 3.77
CA ASP A 269 14.08 5.81 4.07
C ASP A 269 13.30 4.60 4.64
N GLY A 270 11.98 4.72 4.83
CA GLY A 270 11.10 3.62 5.23
C GLY A 270 10.89 3.46 6.74
N ASP A 271 11.37 4.40 7.56
CA ASP A 271 11.07 4.41 8.99
C ASP A 271 9.62 4.83 9.26
N ILE A 272 9.06 4.35 10.37
CA ILE A 272 7.69 4.64 10.79
C ILE A 272 7.65 5.71 11.89
N TYR A 273 6.83 6.74 11.68
CA TYR A 273 6.64 7.84 12.63
C TYR A 273 5.17 8.00 13.01
N THR A 274 4.91 8.55 14.19
CA THR A 274 3.59 9.07 14.53
C THR A 274 3.20 10.19 13.56
N LEU A 275 1.90 10.48 13.46
CA LEU A 275 1.46 11.64 12.69
C LEU A 275 2.09 12.94 13.21
N ARG A 276 2.26 13.88 12.29
CA ARG A 276 2.51 15.29 12.61
C ARG A 276 1.28 15.88 13.30
N GLU A 277 1.46 16.98 14.01
CA GLU A 277 0.35 17.71 14.62
C GLU A 277 -0.70 18.14 13.59
N THR A 278 -0.24 18.63 12.43
CA THR A 278 -1.08 18.94 11.27
C THR A 278 -0.45 18.38 10.01
N ARG A 279 -1.28 17.92 9.05
CA ARG A 279 -0.82 17.46 7.73
C ARG A 279 0.04 18.57 7.11
N SER A 280 1.18 18.19 6.57
CA SER A 280 2.15 19.10 5.94
C SER A 280 2.92 20.05 6.88
N SER A 281 2.79 19.90 8.20
CA SER A 281 3.66 20.60 9.16
C SER A 281 5.14 20.20 8.98
N ASN A 282 6.08 21.11 9.22
CA ASN A 282 7.50 20.77 9.16
C ASN A 282 8.00 20.02 10.41
N THR A 283 7.17 19.89 11.43
CA THR A 283 7.49 19.14 12.65
C THR A 283 7.16 17.67 12.45
N ARG A 284 8.19 16.83 12.41
CA ARG A 284 8.07 15.36 12.33
C ARG A 284 7.44 14.81 13.61
N GLY A 285 6.66 13.74 13.48
CA GLY A 285 6.25 12.92 14.62
C GLY A 285 7.40 12.18 15.31
N LYS A 286 7.04 11.36 16.30
CA LYS A 286 7.97 10.51 17.06
C LYS A 286 8.25 9.23 16.29
N LEU A 287 9.48 8.74 16.32
CA LEU A 287 9.85 7.44 15.74
C LEU A 287 9.10 6.33 16.49
N VAL A 288 8.60 5.34 15.75
CA VAL A 288 7.93 4.16 16.28
C VAL A 288 8.71 2.92 15.82
N PRO A 289 9.78 2.53 16.55
CA PRO A 289 10.69 1.46 16.10
C PRO A 289 10.04 0.08 16.09
N GLU A 290 8.97 -0.11 16.87
CA GLU A 290 8.23 -1.37 16.98
C GLU A 290 7.33 -1.64 15.76
N GLU A 291 7.11 -0.63 14.90
CA GLU A 291 6.25 -0.74 13.73
C GLU A 291 7.06 -0.75 12.43
N THR A 292 6.55 -1.49 11.44
CA THR A 292 7.24 -1.71 10.16
C THR A 292 6.51 -1.03 9.00
N ASN A 293 7.25 -0.73 7.93
CA ASN A 293 6.70 -0.30 6.64
C ASN A 293 6.34 -1.48 5.73
N MET A 294 6.42 -2.72 6.21
CA MET A 294 5.98 -3.91 5.49
C MET A 294 4.46 -3.95 5.37
N LEU A 295 3.96 -4.00 4.14
CA LEU A 295 2.54 -4.02 3.81
C LEU A 295 1.92 -5.38 4.15
N GLN A 296 0.94 -5.35 5.05
CA GLN A 296 0.11 -6.49 5.43
C GLN A 296 -1.16 -6.52 4.56
N ASP A 297 -1.79 -7.69 4.38
CA ASP A 297 -3.08 -7.76 3.66
C ASP A 297 -4.10 -6.81 4.31
N GLY A 298 -4.73 -5.95 3.50
CA GLY A 298 -5.66 -4.95 3.99
C GLY A 298 -5.03 -3.60 4.38
N SER A 299 -3.71 -3.43 4.24
CA SER A 299 -3.06 -2.15 4.56
C SER A 299 -3.62 -1.00 3.73
N LEU A 300 -3.85 0.15 4.37
CA LEU A 300 -4.28 1.37 3.71
C LEU A 300 -3.10 2.33 3.55
N ILE A 301 -3.03 3.00 2.40
CA ILE A 301 -1.97 3.96 2.04
C ILE A 301 -2.63 5.28 1.63
N ASP A 302 -2.40 6.36 2.37
CA ASP A 302 -2.92 7.69 2.06
C ASP A 302 -1.85 8.55 1.35
N LEU A 303 -2.17 8.96 0.12
CA LEU A 303 -1.30 9.75 -0.77
C LEU A 303 -1.60 11.26 -0.75
N CYS A 304 -2.35 11.74 0.24
CA CYS A 304 -2.86 13.09 0.38
C CYS A 304 -3.79 13.49 -0.78
N GLY A 305 -4.95 12.84 -0.87
CA GLY A 305 -5.97 13.09 -1.91
C GLY A 305 -6.60 11.82 -2.49
N ALA A 306 -5.93 10.69 -2.26
CA ALA A 306 -6.39 9.35 -2.59
C ALA A 306 -5.92 8.36 -1.53
N THR A 307 -6.72 7.32 -1.31
CA THR A 307 -6.35 6.19 -0.42
C THR A 307 -6.30 4.92 -1.25
N LEU A 308 -5.20 4.20 -1.14
CA LEU A 308 -5.03 2.87 -1.73
C LEU A 308 -5.23 1.80 -0.67
N LEU A 309 -5.81 0.69 -1.08
CA LEU A 309 -5.86 -0.57 -0.35
C LEU A 309 -4.83 -1.51 -0.97
N TRP A 310 -3.93 -2.05 -0.15
CA TRP A 310 -3.05 -3.13 -0.54
C TRP A 310 -3.68 -4.47 -0.18
N ARG A 311 -3.69 -5.39 -1.16
CA ARG A 311 -4.04 -6.79 -0.97
C ARG A 311 -2.88 -7.68 -1.36
N THR A 312 -2.47 -8.59 -0.49
CA THR A 312 -1.44 -9.59 -0.82
C THR A 312 -2.03 -10.61 -1.80
N ALA A 313 -1.17 -11.29 -2.56
CA ALA A 313 -1.63 -12.38 -3.43
C ALA A 313 -2.37 -13.48 -2.64
N ASP A 314 -1.87 -13.84 -1.45
CA ASP A 314 -2.54 -14.78 -0.55
C ASP A 314 -3.91 -14.26 -0.05
N GLY A 315 -3.99 -13.00 0.36
CA GLY A 315 -5.24 -12.37 0.79
C GLY A 315 -6.27 -12.30 -0.33
N LEU A 316 -5.83 -12.08 -1.58
CA LEU A 316 -6.69 -12.14 -2.76
C LEU A 316 -7.17 -13.56 -3.06
N ARG A 317 -6.33 -14.58 -2.88
CA ARG A 317 -6.75 -15.98 -3.06
C ARG A 317 -7.77 -16.40 -2.01
N LYS A 318 -7.64 -15.90 -0.78
CA LYS A 318 -8.57 -16.14 0.34
C LYS A 318 -9.79 -15.21 0.33
N SER A 319 -10.02 -14.50 -0.78
CA SER A 319 -11.19 -13.63 -0.92
C SER A 319 -12.49 -14.44 -0.83
N PRO A 320 -13.47 -14.02 -0.01
CA PRO A 320 -14.84 -14.49 -0.13
C PRO A 320 -15.31 -14.51 -1.59
N THR A 321 -15.86 -15.64 -1.99
CA THR A 321 -16.54 -15.82 -3.26
C THR A 321 -17.85 -15.04 -3.28
N ALA A 322 -18.37 -14.77 -4.49
CA ALA A 322 -19.68 -14.13 -4.64
C ALA A 322 -20.79 -14.92 -3.91
N GLN A 323 -20.72 -16.24 -3.94
CA GLN A 323 -21.66 -17.11 -3.24
C GLN A 323 -21.56 -16.97 -1.72
N GLU A 324 -20.35 -16.92 -1.16
CA GLU A 324 -20.14 -16.71 0.28
C GLU A 324 -20.63 -15.33 0.72
N LEU A 325 -20.43 -14.30 -0.10
CA LEU A 325 -20.97 -12.97 0.15
C LEU A 325 -22.50 -12.97 0.12
N GLU A 326 -23.12 -13.64 -0.85
CA GLU A 326 -24.58 -13.80 -0.91
C GLU A 326 -25.13 -14.55 0.31
N MET A 327 -24.45 -15.62 0.74
CA MET A 327 -24.81 -16.37 1.94
C MET A 327 -24.67 -15.51 3.21
N ALA A 328 -23.62 -14.70 3.32
CA ALA A 328 -23.43 -13.77 4.44
C ALA A 328 -24.53 -12.70 4.46
N LEU A 329 -24.89 -12.19 3.29
CA LEU A 329 -25.99 -11.25 3.12
C LEU A 329 -27.34 -11.86 3.52
N ASP A 330 -27.59 -13.12 3.16
CA ASP A 330 -28.77 -13.87 3.58
C ASP A 330 -28.84 -14.05 5.09
N ARG A 331 -27.74 -14.46 5.71
CA ARG A 331 -27.64 -14.60 7.17
C ARG A 331 -27.92 -13.27 7.87
N LEU A 332 -27.37 -12.17 7.35
CA LEU A 332 -27.59 -10.83 7.90
C LEU A 332 -29.06 -10.42 7.79
N ASN A 333 -29.68 -10.59 6.63
CA ASN A 333 -31.10 -10.29 6.43
C ASN A 333 -32.02 -11.19 7.29
N ALA A 334 -31.65 -12.47 7.47
CA ALA A 334 -32.37 -13.40 8.34
C ALA A 334 -32.32 -12.98 9.82
N GLY A 335 -31.24 -12.32 10.24
CA GLY A 335 -31.08 -11.74 11.57
C GLY A 335 -31.99 -10.55 11.87
N LYS A 336 -32.74 -10.04 10.87
CA LYS A 336 -33.67 -8.90 10.99
C LYS A 336 -33.08 -7.72 11.77
N PRO A 337 -31.93 -7.17 11.34
CA PRO A 337 -31.28 -6.06 12.05
C PRO A 337 -32.22 -4.86 12.16
N GLN A 338 -32.30 -4.23 13.33
CA GLN A 338 -33.21 -3.10 13.57
C GLN A 338 -32.48 -1.76 13.40
N CYS A 339 -33.15 -0.80 12.78
CA CYS A 339 -32.71 0.59 12.75
C CYS A 339 -32.75 1.16 14.18
N PRO A 340 -31.64 1.69 14.73
CA PRO A 340 -31.59 2.11 16.13
C PRO A 340 -32.49 3.32 16.46
N VAL A 341 -32.93 4.09 15.46
CA VAL A 341 -33.78 5.28 15.68
C VAL A 341 -35.26 4.96 15.55
N ASN A 342 -35.66 4.24 14.49
CA ASN A 342 -37.07 4.00 14.16
C ASN A 342 -37.51 2.55 14.35
N LEU A 343 -36.62 1.66 14.81
CA LEU A 343 -36.87 0.22 15.02
C LEU A 343 -37.50 -0.50 13.82
N ASN A 344 -37.19 -0.02 12.61
CA ASN A 344 -37.56 -0.69 11.37
C ASN A 344 -36.55 -1.80 11.08
N THR A 345 -37.03 -2.95 10.64
CA THR A 345 -36.16 -4.03 10.17
C THR A 345 -35.47 -3.59 8.88
N LEU A 346 -34.15 -3.57 8.90
CA LEU A 346 -33.31 -3.27 7.76
C LEU A 346 -33.18 -4.53 6.90
N ILE A 347 -33.35 -4.37 5.60
CA ILE A 347 -33.09 -5.41 4.60
C ILE A 347 -32.08 -4.83 3.63
N ILE A 348 -30.97 -5.53 3.43
CA ILE A 348 -29.99 -5.18 2.42
C ILE A 348 -30.38 -5.92 1.13
N PRO A 349 -30.77 -5.19 0.07
CA PRO A 349 -31.28 -5.79 -1.15
C PRO A 349 -30.16 -6.49 -1.93
N LYS A 350 -30.47 -7.67 -2.49
CA LYS A 350 -29.54 -8.45 -3.33
C LYS A 350 -29.31 -7.85 -4.73
N ARG A 351 -30.23 -7.00 -5.24
CA ARG A 351 -30.16 -6.34 -6.56
C ARG A 351 -30.81 -4.96 -6.51
N LYS A 352 -30.32 -4.00 -7.32
CA LYS A 352 -31.08 -2.76 -7.61
C LYS A 352 -32.36 -3.15 -8.36
N SER A 353 -33.53 -2.87 -7.77
CA SER A 353 -34.80 -3.07 -8.47
C SER A 353 -34.90 -2.08 -9.63
N SER A 354 -35.01 -2.57 -10.86
CA SER A 354 -35.23 -1.76 -12.06
C SER A 354 -36.67 -1.21 -12.20
N LYS A 355 -37.50 -1.34 -11.17
CA LYS A 355 -38.85 -0.76 -11.14
C LYS A 355 -38.91 0.35 -10.10
N GLY A 356 -39.05 1.58 -10.57
CA GLY A 356 -39.39 2.71 -9.71
C GLY A 356 -40.78 2.55 -9.10
N GLY A 357 -40.98 3.08 -7.90
CA GLY A 357 -42.28 3.15 -7.24
C GLY A 357 -42.14 3.28 -5.73
N GLY A 358 -42.64 4.39 -5.18
CA GLY A 358 -42.37 4.84 -3.82
C GLY A 358 -42.69 3.83 -2.71
N SER A 359 -41.71 3.60 -1.85
CA SER A 359 -41.93 3.53 -0.41
C SER A 359 -40.72 4.18 0.27
N ARG A 360 -40.95 4.88 1.38
CA ARG A 360 -39.92 5.53 2.20
C ARG A 360 -39.04 4.47 2.89
N GLN A 361 -38.29 3.69 2.12
CA GLN A 361 -37.23 2.85 2.66
C GLN A 361 -35.98 3.72 2.78
N PRO A 362 -35.37 3.83 3.97
CA PRO A 362 -34.12 4.54 4.12
C PRO A 362 -33.06 3.73 3.35
N TYR A 363 -32.68 4.24 2.18
CA TYR A 363 -31.52 3.74 1.46
C TYR A 363 -30.33 3.87 2.40
N VAL A 364 -29.80 2.75 2.87
CA VAL A 364 -28.48 2.77 3.51
C VAL A 364 -27.51 3.08 2.38
N SER A 365 -27.08 4.34 2.32
CA SER A 365 -25.92 4.68 1.52
C SER A 365 -24.76 3.87 2.11
N PHE A 366 -24.02 3.19 1.24
CA PHE A 366 -22.81 2.43 1.59
C PHE A 366 -21.82 3.13 2.54
N PRO A 367 -21.75 4.48 2.65
CA PRO A 367 -20.98 5.14 3.70
C PRO A 367 -21.37 4.76 5.14
N LEU A 368 -22.65 4.51 5.44
CA LEU A 368 -23.11 4.15 6.78
C LEU A 368 -22.81 2.69 7.14
N LEU A 369 -22.78 1.79 6.15
CA LEU A 369 -22.42 0.39 6.37
C LEU A 369 -20.91 0.20 6.60
N LYS A 370 -20.07 1.06 6.01
CA LYS A 370 -18.61 1.04 6.23
C LYS A 370 -18.23 1.21 7.71
N PHE A 371 -18.99 1.95 8.50
CA PHE A 371 -18.69 2.17 9.92
C PHE A 371 -19.21 1.05 10.84
N TYR A 372 -20.34 0.42 10.49
CA TYR A 372 -20.94 -0.65 11.32
C TYR A 372 -20.31 -2.03 11.05
N PHE A 373 -20.01 -2.37 9.78
CA PHE A 373 -19.36 -3.65 9.45
C PHE A 373 -17.94 -3.73 10.02
N TRP A 374 -17.18 -2.64 9.94
CA TRP A 374 -15.79 -2.59 10.42
C TRP A 374 -15.65 -2.71 11.95
N ARG A 375 -16.73 -2.46 12.69
CA ARG A 375 -16.71 -2.49 14.16
C ARG A 375 -17.10 -3.85 14.74
N HIS A 376 -17.83 -4.71 14.02
CA HIS A 376 -18.41 -5.94 14.59
C HIS A 376 -18.17 -7.22 13.79
N VAL A 377 -17.74 -7.15 12.53
CA VAL A 377 -17.41 -8.36 11.74
C VAL A 377 -16.15 -8.06 10.94
N GLY A 378 -15.04 -8.70 11.31
CA GLY A 378 -13.72 -8.56 10.68
C GLY A 378 -13.61 -9.05 9.23
N ILE A 379 -14.66 -8.92 8.43
CA ILE A 379 -14.69 -9.28 7.02
C ILE A 379 -15.59 -8.28 6.31
N CYS A 380 -15.02 -7.44 5.44
CA CYS A 380 -15.73 -6.99 4.25
C CYS A 380 -14.75 -6.51 3.18
N GLN A 381 -14.45 -7.43 2.29
CA GLN A 381 -13.93 -7.18 0.96
C GLN A 381 -14.89 -6.34 0.12
N GLU A 382 -14.25 -5.65 -0.81
CA GLU A 382 -14.78 -4.94 -1.97
C GLU A 382 -16.08 -5.52 -2.54
N ILE A 383 -17.16 -4.71 -2.51
CA ILE A 383 -18.38 -4.96 -3.26
C ILE A 383 -18.29 -4.15 -4.56
N GLN A 384 -17.81 -4.78 -5.64
CA GLN A 384 -18.09 -4.31 -7.00
C GLN A 384 -19.37 -4.98 -7.50
N TYR A 385 -20.38 -4.18 -7.84
CA TYR A 385 -21.43 -4.59 -8.77
C TYR A 385 -21.21 -3.90 -10.10
N ASN A 386 -20.82 -4.72 -11.09
CA ASN A 386 -20.92 -4.44 -12.52
C ASN A 386 -22.38 -4.13 -12.89
N LEU A 387 -22.65 -2.96 -13.45
CA LEU A 387 -23.81 -2.70 -14.31
C LEU A 387 -23.40 -1.68 -15.39
N GLY A 388 -22.81 -2.19 -16.47
CA GLY A 388 -22.88 -1.55 -17.78
C GLY A 388 -24.19 -1.96 -18.45
N GLY A 389 -24.91 -0.99 -19.02
CA GLY A 389 -26.21 -1.14 -19.67
C GLY A 389 -27.12 0.02 -19.33
#